data_AF-A0A2J6HKJ9-F1
#
_entry.id   AF-A0A2J6HKJ9-F1
#
_cell.length_a   1.000
_cell.length_b   1.000
_cell.length_c   1.000
_cell.angle_alpha   90.00
_cell.angle_beta   90.00
_cell.angle_gamma   90.00
#
_symmetry.space_group_name_H-M   'P 1'
#
loop_
_entity.id
_entity.type
_entity.pdbx_description
1 polymer ?
#
loop_
_entity_poly.entity_id
_entity_poly.type
_entity_poly.pdbx_seq_one_letter_code
_entity_poly.pdbx_strand_id
1 'polypeptide(L)' 'MNSLYPLKFKPQFLEKIWGGTKLLKTYHMEDEFENIGEVWLLSAVKGQES' A
#
# COMPACT_ATOMS: atom_id res chain seq x y z
N MET A 1 19.45 -23.22 2.60
CA MET A 1 18.24 -22.83 1.86
C MET A 1 17.74 -21.53 2.46
N ASN A 2 17.79 -20.42 1.71
CA ASN A 2 17.15 -19.19 2.16
C ASN A 2 15.63 -19.41 2.11
N SER A 3 15.00 -19.45 3.28
CA SER A 3 13.54 -19.49 3.39
C SER A 3 13.00 -18.13 2.97
N LEU A 4 12.56 -18.01 1.72
CA LEU A 4 11.87 -16.82 1.20
C LEU A 4 10.44 -16.69 1.76
N TYR A 5 9.98 -17.65 2.55
CA TYR A 5 8.62 -17.65 3.08
C TYR A 5 8.58 -17.37 4.58
N PRO A 6 7.54 -16.62 5.03
CA PRO A 6 6.52 -15.97 4.20
C PRO A 6 7.04 -14.69 3.51
N LEU A 7 6.60 -14.46 2.27
CA LEU A 7 6.84 -13.20 1.57
C LEU A 7 5.93 -12.11 2.13
N LYS A 8 6.52 -10.96 2.46
CA LYS A 8 5.80 -9.76 2.89
C LYS A 8 6.19 -8.61 1.98
N PHE A 9 5.19 -8.06 1.30
CA PHE A 9 5.35 -6.98 0.34
C PHE A 9 5.08 -5.62 1.01
N LYS A 10 5.65 -4.56 0.42
CA LYS A 10 5.45 -3.19 0.93
C LYS A 10 4.16 -2.61 0.33
N PRO A 11 3.20 -2.17 1.16
CA PRO A 11 2.01 -1.50 0.65
C PRO A 11 2.37 -0.23 -0.12
N GLN A 12 1.70 -0.02 -1.25
CA GLN A 12 1.76 1.22 -2.02
C GLN A 12 0.43 1.94 -1.89
N PHE A 13 0.43 3.12 -1.27
CA PHE A 13 -0.78 3.93 -1.09
C PHE A 13 -0.93 4.89 -2.27
N LEU A 14 -2.12 4.95 -2.86
CA LEU A 14 -2.41 5.80 -4.00
C LEU A 14 -3.54 6.78 -3.70
N GLU A 15 -3.28 8.05 -3.96
CA GLU A 15 -4.28 9.11 -3.87
C GLU A 15 -5.34 8.98 -4.97
N LYS A 16 -6.58 9.29 -4.61
CA LYS A 16 -7.70 9.40 -5.54
C LYS A 16 -8.61 10.54 -5.09
N ILE A 17 -9.30 11.20 -6.03
CA ILE A 17 -10.25 12.29 -5.72
C ILE A 17 -11.40 11.84 -4.80
N TRP A 18 -11.70 10.54 -4.78
CA TRP A 18 -12.71 9.90 -3.95
C TRP A 18 -12.12 9.18 -2.72
N GLY A 19 -10.82 9.36 -2.48
CA GLY A 19 -10.11 8.75 -1.37
C GLY A 19 -10.36 9.42 -0.03
N GLY A 20 -9.78 8.84 1.03
CA GLY A 20 -9.91 9.32 2.40
C GLY A 20 -8.85 8.72 3.33
N THR A 21 -9.04 8.84 4.65
CA THR A 21 -8.05 8.39 5.65
C THR A 21 -8.26 6.96 6.16
N LYS A 22 -9.29 6.25 5.69
CA LYS A 22 -9.66 4.93 6.21
C LYS A 22 -8.54 3.90 6.02
N LEU A 23 -7.89 3.88 4.85
CA LEU A 23 -6.83 2.92 4.55
C LEU A 23 -5.59 3.17 5.41
N LEU A 24 -5.15 4.42 5.56
CA LEU A 24 -4.01 4.76 6.43
C LEU A 24 -4.22 4.28 7.87
N LYS A 25 -5.42 4.53 8.43
CA LYS A 25 -5.79 4.04 9.77
C LYS A 25 -5.77 2.52 9.88
N THR A 26 -6.22 1.83 8.84
CA THR A 26 -6.27 0.35 8.80
C THR A 26 -4.87 -0.26 8.80
N TYR A 27 -3.91 0.38 8.13
CA TYR A 27 -2.52 -0.08 8.05
C TYR A 27 -1.59 0.60 9.05
N HIS A 28 -2.13 1.34 10.03
CA HIS A 28 -1.38 2.04 11.07
C HIS A 28 -0.24 2.92 10.52
N MET A 29 -0.50 3.56 9.39
CA MET A 29 0.41 4.53 8.78
C MET A 29 0.16 5.92 9.39
N GLU A 30 1.21 6.52 9.92
CA GLU A 30 1.23 7.96 10.24
C GLU A 30 1.79 8.67 9.01
N ASP A 31 0.90 9.23 8.19
CA ASP A 31 1.29 9.92 6.96
C ASP A 31 0.43 11.17 6.76
N GLU A 32 0.95 12.15 6.00
CA GLU A 32 0.30 13.44 5.76
C GLU A 32 -0.82 13.35 4.71
N PHE A 33 -1.04 12.18 4.11
CA PHE A 33 -2.03 12.00 3.05
C PHE A 33 -3.46 11.94 3.58
N GLU A 34 -4.37 12.74 3.02
CA GLU A 34 -5.78 12.76 3.45
C GLU A 34 -6.73 12.00 2.51
N ASN A 35 -6.32 11.75 1.26
CA ASN A 35 -7.16 11.33 0.14
C ASN A 35 -6.72 9.99 -0.48
N ILE A 36 -6.33 9.01 0.34
CA ILE A 36 -5.95 7.68 -0.13
C ILE A 36 -7.19 6.89 -0.57
N GLY A 37 -7.27 6.57 -1.86
CA GLY A 37 -8.38 5.78 -2.43
C GLY A 37 -8.05 4.31 -2.59
N GLU A 38 -6.78 4.00 -2.91
CA GLU A 38 -6.33 2.63 -3.15
C GLU A 38 -5.08 2.32 -2.33
N VAL A 39 -4.93 1.04 -2.00
CA VAL A 39 -3.68 0.48 -1.49
C VAL A 39 -3.38 -0.80 -2.27
N TRP A 40 -2.21 -0.87 -2.88
CA TRP A 40 -1.75 -2.06 -3.57
C TRP A 40 -0.77 -2.79 -2.64
N LEU A 41 -1.21 -3.95 -2.13
CA LEU A 41 -0.41 -4.79 -1.24
C LEU A 41 0.51 -5.75 -1.99
N LEU A 42 0.12 -6.08 -3.23
CA LEU A 42 0.88 -6.91 -4.15
C LEU A 42 0.60 -6.36 -5.54
N SER A 43 1.66 -6.02 -6.25
CA SER A 43 1.56 -5.43 -7.57
C SER A 43 2.67 -5.96 -8.46
N ALA A 44 2.27 -6.30 -9.69
CA ALA A 44 3.19 -6.64 -10.77
C ALA A 44 3.10 -5.60 -11.92
N VAL A 45 2.51 -4.43 -11.63
CA VAL A 45 2.42 -3.34 -12.60
C VAL A 45 3.81 -2.73 -12.78
N LYS A 46 4.24 -2.59 -14.04
CA LYS A 46 5.58 -2.11 -14.38
C LYS A 46 5.85 -0.73 -13.76
N GLY A 47 6.92 -0.62 -12.97
CA GLY A 47 7.32 0.61 -12.26
C GLY A 47 6.55 0.87 -10.95
N GLN A 48 5.67 -0.04 -10.55
CA GLN A 48 4.92 -0.03 -9.28
C GLN A 48 4.86 -1.46 -8.71
N GLU A 49 5.93 -2.23 -8.84
CA GLU A 49 6.02 -3.59 -8.33
C GLU A 49 6.28 -3.59 -6.82
N SER A 50 5.64 -4.51 -6.10
CA SER A 50 5.85 -4.69 -4.65
C SER A 50 5.85 -6.14 -4.26
#